data_AF-A0A8S8XMN8-F1
#
_entry.id   AF-A0A8S8XMN8-F1
#
_cell.length_a   1.000
_cell.length_b   1.000
_cell.length_c   1.000
_cell.angle_alpha   90.00
_cell.angle_beta   90.00
_cell.angle_gamma   90.00
#
_symmetry.space_group_name_H-M   'P 1'
#
loop_
_entity.id
_entity.type
_entity.pdbx_description
1 polymer ?
#
loop_
_entity_poly.entity_id
_entity_poly.type
_entity_poly.pdbx_seq_one_letter_code
_entity_poly.pdbx_strand_id
1 'polypeptide(L)'
;MTEYDLGPNGAQILAADLLAAQAGDVADQLHALSGELMIVDTPGQVELFAFREASNHLIEVLGRNQAAIIYLFDPMLSRSPSGFVSQMLLSSIVEFRLGLPTKNFLSKSDLLDPEELEKILEWSERLRNPRDGFV
;
A
#
# COMPACT_ATOMS: atom_id res chain seq x y z
N MET A 1 7.47 19.81 16.43
CA MET A 1 6.50 18.93 17.12
C MET A 1 6.04 19.48 18.46
N THR A 2 6.88 20.21 19.22
CA THR A 2 6.51 20.87 20.49
C THR A 2 5.44 21.96 20.34
N GLU A 3 5.32 22.58 19.17
CA GLU A 3 4.36 23.65 18.87
C GLU A 3 2.90 23.16 18.81
N TYR A 4 2.68 21.89 18.45
CA TYR A 4 1.34 21.29 18.34
C TYR A 4 1.04 20.27 19.45
N ASP A 5 2.00 20.00 20.34
CA ASP A 5 1.90 18.99 21.42
C ASP A 5 1.44 17.60 20.94
N LEU A 6 1.98 17.15 19.80
CA LEU A 6 1.61 15.88 19.17
C LEU A 6 2.68 14.81 19.35
N GLY A 7 2.25 13.58 19.66
CA GLY A 7 3.08 12.38 19.53
C GLY A 7 3.32 11.96 18.07
N PRO A 8 4.14 10.93 17.81
CA PRO A 8 4.55 10.53 16.45
C PRO A 8 3.38 10.28 15.48
N ASN A 9 2.37 9.50 15.89
CA ASN A 9 1.20 9.23 15.05
C ASN A 9 0.36 10.50 14.81
N GLY A 10 0.21 11.34 15.84
CA GLY A 10 -0.50 12.62 15.72
C GLY A 10 0.18 13.57 14.73
N ALA A 11 1.51 13.61 14.74
CA ALA A 11 2.28 14.40 13.78
C ALA A 11 2.14 13.88 12.35
N GLN A 12 2.13 12.55 12.13
CA GLN A 12 1.89 11.97 10.81
C GLN A 12 0.47 12.27 10.29
N ILE A 13 -0.51 12.23 11.18
CA ILE A 13 -1.89 12.62 10.87
C ILE A 13 -1.95 14.09 10.44
N LEU A 14 -1.40 14.99 11.25
CA LEU A 14 -1.38 16.42 10.94
C LEU A 14 -0.65 16.69 9.62
N ALA A 15 0.47 16.02 9.37
CA ALA A 15 1.20 16.15 8.11
C ALA A 15 0.37 15.70 6.90
N ALA A 16 -0.36 14.59 7.01
CA ALA A 16 -1.24 14.11 5.93
C ALA A 16 -2.40 15.09 5.68
N ASP A 17 -3.00 15.65 6.74
CA ASP A 17 -4.10 16.60 6.62
C ASP A 17 -3.62 17.93 6.01
N LEU A 18 -2.42 18.42 6.38
CA LEU A 18 -1.80 19.61 5.77
C LEU A 18 -1.44 19.38 4.30
N LEU A 19 -0.92 18.19 3.97
CA LEU A 19 -0.62 17.82 2.58
C LEU A 19 -1.90 17.80 1.73
N ALA A 20 -2.99 17.22 2.25
CA ALA A 20 -4.27 17.23 1.57
C ALA A 20 -4.82 18.64 1.37
N ALA A 21 -4.65 19.54 2.35
CA ALA A 21 -5.06 20.95 2.21
C ALA A 21 -4.30 21.69 1.09
N GLN A 22 -3.09 21.24 0.75
CA GLN A 22 -2.23 21.79 -0.31
C GLN A 22 -2.16 20.90 -1.56
N ALA A 23 -3.08 19.92 -1.69
CA ALA A 23 -2.98 18.90 -2.74
C ALA A 23 -2.98 19.49 -4.16
N GLY A 24 -3.72 20.58 -4.39
CA GLY A 24 -3.75 21.28 -5.67
C GLY A 24 -2.39 21.83 -6.07
N ASP A 25 -1.77 22.64 -5.20
CA ASP A 25 -0.44 23.21 -5.44
C ASP A 25 0.63 22.11 -5.63
N VAL A 26 0.52 21.02 -4.88
CA VAL A 26 1.40 19.86 -5.03
C VAL A 26 1.21 19.19 -6.39
N ALA A 27 -0.04 18.97 -6.81
CA ALA A 27 -0.33 18.36 -8.10
C ALA A 27 0.14 19.23 -9.27
N ASP A 28 -0.03 20.55 -9.20
CA ASP A 28 0.46 21.48 -10.22
C ASP A 28 1.99 21.40 -10.35
N GLN A 29 2.71 21.35 -9.23
CA GLN A 29 4.16 21.15 -9.24
C GLN A 29 4.56 19.80 -9.82
N LEU A 30 3.83 18.73 -9.48
CA LEU A 30 4.10 17.39 -9.97
C LEU A 30 3.81 17.23 -11.47
N HIS A 31 2.73 17.85 -11.98
CA HIS A 31 2.39 17.86 -13.40
C HIS A 31 3.37 18.69 -14.25
N ALA A 32 4.08 19.65 -13.64
CA ALA A 32 5.14 20.39 -14.30
C ALA A 32 6.44 19.57 -14.47
N LEU A 33 6.58 18.45 -13.76
CA LEU A 33 7.72 17.54 -13.93
C LEU A 33 7.57 16.71 -15.20
N SER A 34 8.68 16.53 -15.91
CA SER A 34 8.73 15.60 -17.04
C SER A 34 8.99 14.17 -16.56
N GLY A 35 8.12 13.24 -16.88
CA GLY A 35 8.32 11.82 -16.59
C GLY A 35 7.16 10.97 -17.10
N GLU A 36 7.45 9.70 -17.43
CA GLU A 36 6.42 8.74 -17.85
C GLU A 36 5.78 8.02 -16.66
N LEU A 37 6.48 7.97 -15.52
CA LEU A 37 6.07 7.26 -14.32
C LEU A 37 6.42 8.08 -13.07
N MET A 38 5.49 8.11 -12.12
CA MET A 38 5.68 8.68 -10.78
C MET A 38 5.57 7.56 -9.74
N ILE A 39 6.56 7.48 -8.85
CA ILE A 39 6.54 6.57 -7.71
C ILE A 39 6.35 7.42 -6.46
N VAL A 40 5.28 7.13 -5.72
CA VAL A 40 4.94 7.83 -4.48
C VAL A 40 5.19 6.88 -3.31
N ASP A 41 6.07 7.30 -2.40
CA ASP A 41 6.24 6.61 -1.13
C ASP A 41 5.14 7.06 -0.16
N THR A 42 4.45 6.10 0.44
CA THR A 42 3.30 6.36 1.31
C THR A 42 3.71 6.30 2.79
N PRO A 43 2.95 6.88 3.72
CA PRO A 43 3.24 6.73 5.14
C PRO A 43 3.38 5.25 5.56
N GLY A 44 4.39 4.93 6.37
CA GLY A 44 4.69 3.54 6.74
C GLY A 44 3.62 2.80 7.56
N GLN A 45 2.60 3.52 8.07
CA GLN A 45 1.43 2.92 8.71
C GLN A 45 0.28 2.84 7.70
N VAL A 46 -0.14 1.62 7.38
CA VAL A 46 -1.25 1.36 6.45
C VAL A 46 -2.53 2.03 6.92
N GLU A 47 -2.80 2.09 8.23
CA GLU A 47 -4.02 2.76 8.73
C GLU A 47 -4.07 4.25 8.38
N LEU A 48 -2.92 4.93 8.46
CA LEU A 48 -2.83 6.36 8.20
C LEU A 48 -3.02 6.69 6.72
N PHE A 49 -2.63 5.78 5.83
CA PHE A 49 -2.81 5.98 4.39
C PHE A 49 -4.19 5.50 3.92
N ALA A 50 -4.55 4.24 4.18
CA ALA A 50 -5.71 3.61 3.53
C ALA A 50 -7.08 3.99 4.13
N PHE A 51 -7.12 4.52 5.35
CA PHE A 51 -8.38 4.79 6.05
C PHE A 51 -8.65 6.28 6.29
N ARG A 52 -7.83 7.16 5.70
CA ARG A 52 -8.01 8.61 5.82
C ARG A 52 -8.53 9.22 4.53
N GLU A 53 -9.46 10.15 4.67
CA GLU A 53 -9.99 10.94 3.55
C GLU A 53 -8.91 11.80 2.88
N ALA A 54 -7.90 12.25 3.65
CA ALA A 54 -6.76 12.99 3.13
C ALA A 54 -6.06 12.27 1.96
N SER A 55 -5.85 10.96 2.09
CA SER A 55 -5.23 10.14 1.05
C SER A 55 -6.12 9.99 -0.19
N ASN A 56 -7.42 9.76 0.01
CA ASN A 56 -8.38 9.69 -1.09
C ASN A 56 -8.42 11.02 -1.87
N HIS A 57 -8.41 12.15 -1.16
CA HIS A 57 -8.36 13.47 -1.79
C HIS A 57 -7.07 13.65 -2.59
N LEU A 58 -5.92 13.29 -2.03
CA LEU A 58 -4.63 13.37 -2.74
C LEU A 58 -4.65 12.54 -4.03
N ILE A 59 -5.14 11.30 -3.97
CA ILE A 59 -5.26 10.41 -5.16
C ILE A 59 -6.14 11.04 -6.24
N GLU A 60 -7.25 11.68 -5.85
CA GLU A 60 -8.15 12.34 -6.80
C GLU A 60 -7.46 13.50 -7.52
N VAL A 61 -6.76 14.35 -6.77
CA VAL A 61 -6.07 15.52 -7.33
C VAL A 61 -4.89 15.09 -8.22
N LEU A 62 -4.18 14.01 -7.86
CA LEU A 62 -3.07 13.46 -8.66
C LEU A 62 -3.52 12.65 -9.88
N GLY A 63 -4.80 12.30 -10.00
CA GLY A 63 -5.34 11.56 -11.14
C GLY A 63 -5.59 10.09 -10.85
N ARG A 64 -6.73 9.78 -10.23
CA ARG A 64 -7.18 8.42 -9.86
C ARG A 64 -7.10 7.40 -11.00
N ASN A 65 -7.48 7.79 -12.22
CA ASN A 65 -7.53 6.88 -13.37
C ASN A 65 -6.14 6.41 -13.86
N GLN A 66 -5.07 7.06 -13.42
CA GLN A 66 -3.68 6.73 -13.78
C GLN A 66 -2.89 6.22 -12.58
N ALA A 67 -3.55 5.98 -11.44
CA ALA A 67 -2.93 5.51 -10.21
C ALA A 67 -3.15 4.01 -10.01
N ALA A 68 -2.16 3.35 -9.41
CA ALA A 68 -2.23 1.97 -8.94
C ALA A 68 -1.45 1.82 -7.64
N ILE A 69 -1.81 0.83 -6.83
CA ILE A 69 -1.15 0.54 -5.56
C ILE A 69 -0.26 -0.69 -5.71
N ILE A 70 0.99 -0.53 -5.28
CA ILE A 70 1.92 -1.64 -5.05
C ILE A 70 1.85 -1.94 -3.54
N TYR A 71 1.20 -3.05 -3.19
CA TYR A 71 1.12 -3.48 -1.80
C TYR A 71 2.25 -4.47 -1.50
N LEU A 72 3.14 -4.08 -0.59
CA LEU A 72 4.33 -4.86 -0.25
C LEU A 72 4.04 -5.83 0.90
N PHE A 73 4.19 -7.12 0.63
CA PHE A 73 4.12 -8.15 1.66
C PHE A 73 5.46 -8.23 2.40
N ASP A 74 5.37 -8.32 3.72
CA ASP A 74 6.49 -8.69 4.58
C ASP A 74 6.76 -10.20 4.47
N PRO A 75 7.97 -10.62 4.09
CA PRO A 75 8.31 -12.02 3.91
C PRO A 75 8.28 -12.81 5.22
N MET A 76 8.61 -12.20 6.36
CA MET A 76 8.64 -12.86 7.66
C MET A 76 7.22 -13.22 8.13
N LEU A 77 6.27 -12.32 7.92
CA LEU A 77 4.86 -12.59 8.21
C LEU A 77 4.26 -13.61 7.24
N SER A 78 4.73 -13.62 6.00
CA SER A 78 4.29 -14.55 4.97
C SER A 78 4.84 -15.98 5.13
N ARG A 79 5.72 -16.28 6.10
CA ARG A 79 6.24 -17.65 6.32
C ARG A 79 5.19 -18.65 6.80
N SER A 80 4.07 -18.16 7.33
CA SER A 80 2.96 -19.01 7.78
C SER A 80 1.72 -18.82 6.89
N PRO A 81 0.90 -19.86 6.68
CA PRO A 81 -0.33 -19.72 5.89
C PRO A 81 -1.27 -18.65 6.45
N SER A 82 -1.41 -18.57 7.77
CA SER A 82 -2.26 -17.58 8.45
C SER A 82 -1.73 -16.15 8.26
N GLY A 83 -0.42 -15.95 8.34
CA GLY A 83 0.19 -14.65 8.09
C GLY A 83 0.04 -14.21 6.64
N PHE A 84 0.27 -15.11 5.69
CA PHE A 84 0.06 -14.85 4.26
C PHE A 84 -1.39 -14.46 3.95
N VAL A 85 -2.38 -15.22 4.46
CA VAL A 85 -3.80 -14.90 4.29
C VAL A 85 -4.16 -13.56 4.95
N SER A 86 -3.62 -13.27 6.13
CA SER A 86 -3.83 -11.98 6.81
C SER A 86 -3.36 -10.81 5.96
N GLN A 87 -2.19 -10.91 5.34
CA GLN A 87 -1.66 -9.86 4.46
C GLN A 87 -2.49 -9.70 3.18
N MET A 88 -2.98 -10.81 2.61
CA MET A 88 -3.92 -10.75 1.49
C MET A 88 -5.21 -10.01 1.85
N LEU A 89 -5.80 -10.32 3.00
CA LEU A 89 -7.01 -9.64 3.48
C LEU A 89 -6.76 -8.15 3.68
N LEU A 90 -5.65 -7.77 4.32
CA LEU A 90 -5.27 -6.37 4.48
C LEU A 90 -5.12 -5.66 3.13
N SER A 91 -4.44 -6.28 2.18
CA SER A 91 -4.31 -5.71 0.84
C SER A 91 -5.65 -5.55 0.12
N SER A 92 -6.56 -6.53 0.24
CA SER A 92 -7.90 -6.42 -0.34
C SER A 92 -8.73 -5.32 0.33
N ILE A 93 -8.53 -5.08 1.64
CA ILE A 93 -9.16 -3.94 2.32
C ILE A 93 -8.63 -2.63 1.76
N VAL A 94 -7.31 -2.51 1.54
CA VAL A 94 -6.71 -1.30 0.95
C VAL A 94 -7.25 -1.05 -0.46
N GLU A 95 -7.29 -2.09 -1.30
CA GLU A 95 -7.85 -2.01 -2.66
C GLU A 95 -9.31 -1.53 -2.63
N PHE A 96 -10.13 -2.12 -1.76
CA PHE A 96 -11.53 -1.74 -1.61
C PHE A 96 -11.71 -0.29 -1.11
N ARG A 97 -10.88 0.14 -0.15
CA ARG A 97 -10.96 1.47 0.46
C ARG A 97 -10.52 2.58 -0.49
N LEU A 98 -9.45 2.35 -1.23
CA LEU A 98 -8.88 3.33 -2.16
C LEU A 98 -9.48 3.22 -3.56
N GLY A 99 -10.16 2.13 -3.90
CA GLY A 99 -10.76 1.94 -5.22
C GLY A 99 -9.75 1.99 -6.36
N LEU A 100 -8.49 1.63 -6.08
CA LEU A 100 -7.39 1.64 -7.04
C LEU A 100 -6.97 0.20 -7.39
N PRO A 101 -6.61 -0.08 -8.65
CA PRO A 101 -5.99 -1.35 -9.00
C PRO A 101 -4.80 -1.63 -8.10
N THR A 102 -4.86 -2.73 -7.35
CA THR A 102 -3.82 -3.09 -6.37
C THR A 102 -3.10 -4.37 -6.77
N LYS A 103 -1.78 -4.37 -6.67
CA LYS A 103 -0.94 -5.54 -6.94
C LYS A 103 -0.05 -5.84 -5.75
N ASN A 104 -0.03 -7.12 -5.37
CA ASN A 104 0.69 -7.60 -4.21
C ASN A 104 2.07 -8.08 -4.64
N PHE A 105 3.11 -7.62 -3.96
CA PHE A 105 4.48 -8.01 -4.20
C PHE A 105 5.12 -8.49 -2.91
N LEU A 106 5.76 -9.66 -2.94
CA LEU A 106 6.58 -10.11 -1.82
C LEU A 106 7.88 -9.31 -1.79
N SER A 107 8.00 -8.40 -0.83
CA SER A 107 9.21 -7.59 -0.68
C SER A 107 10.32 -8.39 0.01
N LYS A 108 11.57 -7.98 -0.19
CA LYS A 108 12.74 -8.55 0.50
C LYS A 108 12.80 -10.08 0.45
N SER A 109 12.43 -10.67 -0.70
CA SER A 109 12.41 -12.12 -0.89
C SER A 109 13.78 -12.76 -0.78
N ASP A 110 14.86 -11.97 -0.89
CA ASP A 110 16.24 -12.36 -0.60
C ASP A 110 16.48 -12.80 0.84
N LEU A 111 15.59 -12.48 1.78
CA LEU A 111 15.65 -12.91 3.19
C LEU A 111 15.02 -14.30 3.43
N LEU A 112 14.46 -14.92 2.40
CA LEU A 112 13.82 -16.24 2.48
C LEU A 112 14.73 -17.31 1.91
N ASP A 113 14.73 -18.47 2.55
CA ASP A 113 15.34 -19.64 1.94
C ASP A 113 14.49 -20.11 0.74
N PRO A 114 15.08 -20.76 -0.28
CA PRO A 114 14.36 -21.14 -1.50
C PRO A 114 13.06 -21.94 -1.26
N GLU A 115 13.06 -22.82 -0.26
CA GLU A 115 11.89 -23.62 0.11
C GLU A 115 10.76 -22.77 0.71
N GLU A 116 11.09 -21.72 1.48
CA GLU A 116 10.09 -20.79 2.03
C GLU A 116 9.45 -19.96 0.92
N LEU A 117 10.27 -19.47 -0.01
CA LEU A 117 9.81 -18.71 -1.17
C LEU A 117 8.87 -19.55 -2.05
N GLU A 118 9.24 -20.80 -2.35
CA GLU A 118 8.44 -21.71 -3.16
C GLU A 118 7.06 -21.95 -2.54
N LYS A 119 6.99 -22.18 -1.22
CA LYS A 119 5.72 -22.35 -0.50
C LYS A 119 4.81 -21.13 -0.61
N ILE A 120 5.37 -19.92 -0.46
CA ILE A 120 4.60 -18.68 -0.55
C ILE A 120 4.06 -18.47 -1.97
N LEU A 121 4.87 -18.78 -2.99
CA LEU A 121 4.44 -18.71 -4.39
C LEU A 121 3.32 -19.73 -4.68
N GLU A 122 3.45 -20.97 -4.18
CA GLU A 122 2.43 -22.01 -4.30
C GLU A 122 1.09 -21.56 -3.69
N TRP A 123 1.10 -20.94 -2.49
CA TRP A 123 -0.12 -20.38 -1.89
C TRP A 123 -0.74 -19.29 -2.75
N SER A 124 0.09 -18.41 -3.34
CA SER A 124 -0.37 -17.37 -4.25
C SER A 124 -1.05 -17.93 -5.50
N GLU A 125 -0.52 -19.01 -6.06
CA GLU A 125 -1.08 -19.68 -7.24
C GLU A 125 -2.40 -20.40 -6.93
N ARG A 126 -2.46 -21.16 -5.84
CA ARG A 126 -3.67 -21.86 -5.41
C ARG A 126 -4.86 -20.92 -5.20
N LEU A 127 -4.61 -19.73 -4.64
CA LEU A 127 -5.66 -18.74 -4.44
C LEU A 127 -6.10 -18.06 -5.74
N ARG A 128 -5.24 -17.96 -6.75
CA ARG A 128 -5.61 -17.48 -8.08
C ARG A 128 -6.41 -18.51 -8.87
N ASN A 129 -6.10 -19.80 -8.69
CA ASN A 129 -6.78 -20.92 -9.36
C ASN A 129 -7.37 -21.92 -8.34
N PRO A 130 -8.51 -21.59 -7.71
CA PRO A 130 -9.09 -22.42 -6.65
C PRO A 130 -9.62 -23.78 -7.13
N ARG A 131 -9.54 -24.10 -8.42
CA ARG A 131 -10.06 -25.34 -9.02
C ARG A 131 -9.18 -26.58 -8.75
N ASP A 132 -7.92 -26.40 -8.35
CA ASP A 132 -6.94 -27.50 -8.25
C ASP A 132 -6.57 -27.90 -6.81
N GLY A 133 -7.22 -27.32 -5.78
CA GLY A 133 -6.72 -27.40 -4.39
C GLY A 133 -7.72 -27.78 -3.29
N PHE A 134 -8.96 -28.14 -3.63
CA PHE A 134 -9.96 -28.62 -2.67
C PHE A 134 -10.45 -30.02 -3.08
N VAL A 135 -9.57 -31.01 -3.03
CA VAL A 135 -9.92 -32.45 -3.00
C VAL A 135 -9.15 -33.10 -1.88
#